data_AF-A0A7X3YAA3-F1
#
_entry.id   AF-A0A7X3YAA3-F1
#
_cell.length_a   1.000
_cell.length_b   1.000
_cell.length_c   1.000
_cell.angle_alpha   90.00
_cell.angle_beta   90.00
_cell.angle_gamma   90.00
#
_symmetry.space_group_name_H-M   'P 1'
#
loop_
_entity.id
_entity.type
_entity.pdbx_description
1 polymer ?
#
loop_
_entity_poly.entity_id
_entity_poly.type
_entity_poly.pdbx_seq_one_letter_code
_entity_poly.pdbx_strand_id
1 'polypeptide(L)'
;MFHDTLRASPAEPCRAGGDTLFADQQGAWDLLSDGMKETLSGMRAVHNDTRVAGPATNFNALRSTRNREDDAWRPTESLHPVVRTHPETGRKGLFVNRAYTIRFEGMTEAESTPLLDYLYAAGERVELTCRISWEPGTLTLWDNRCLKHAAINDYSGHRRDMRRIQIEGDRPS
;
A
#
# COMPACT_ATOMS: atom_id res chain seq x y z
N MET A 1 8.35 15.66 -1.00
CA MET A 1 6.93 15.65 -0.63
C MET A 1 6.19 14.68 -1.55
N PHE A 2 5.90 13.45 -1.11
CA PHE A 2 5.27 12.39 -1.91
C PHE A 2 3.84 12.15 -1.43
N HIS A 3 2.90 12.80 -2.09
CA HIS A 3 1.49 12.65 -1.79
C HIS A 3 0.72 12.13 -2.99
N ASP A 4 -0.32 11.35 -2.70
CA ASP A 4 -1.36 11.05 -3.67
C ASP A 4 -2.58 11.90 -3.33
N THR A 5 -3.21 12.42 -4.37
CA THR A 5 -4.47 13.15 -4.26
C THR A 5 -5.58 12.34 -4.90
N LEU A 6 -6.72 12.15 -4.23
CA LEU A 6 -7.90 11.50 -4.81
C LEU A 6 -9.14 12.37 -4.59
N ARG A 7 -9.90 12.58 -5.67
CA ARG A 7 -11.13 13.38 -5.67
C ARG A 7 -12.31 12.58 -6.19
N ALA A 8 -13.43 12.61 -5.48
CA ALA A 8 -14.69 12.05 -5.96
C ALA A 8 -15.30 12.95 -7.05
N SER A 9 -15.63 12.34 -8.21
CA SER A 9 -16.30 13.04 -9.33
C SER A 9 -17.75 13.40 -8.95
N PRO A 10 -18.32 14.48 -9.52
CA PRO A 10 -19.69 14.93 -9.21
C PRO A 10 -20.82 14.10 -9.86
N ALA A 11 -20.52 12.98 -10.53
CA ALA A 11 -21.54 12.08 -11.06
C ALA A 11 -22.23 11.32 -9.91
N GLU A 12 -23.50 10.93 -10.08
CA GLU A 12 -24.39 10.46 -9.01
C GLU A 12 -23.67 9.62 -7.93
N PRO A 13 -23.71 10.05 -6.65
CA PRO A 13 -23.01 9.33 -5.60
C PRO A 13 -23.62 7.95 -5.40
N CYS A 14 -22.76 6.94 -5.24
CA CYS A 14 -23.16 5.72 -4.57
C CYS A 14 -23.66 6.11 -3.18
N ARG A 15 -24.94 5.88 -2.88
CA ARG A 15 -25.57 6.35 -1.63
C ARG A 15 -24.95 5.74 -0.36
N ALA A 16 -24.19 4.66 -0.50
CA ALA A 16 -23.40 4.03 0.56
C ALA A 16 -22.30 3.14 -0.05
N GLY A 17 -21.18 2.95 0.66
CA GLY A 17 -20.08 2.08 0.25
C GLY A 17 -19.02 2.75 -0.62
N GLY A 18 -17.89 2.06 -0.83
CA GLY A 18 -16.74 2.56 -1.58
C GLY A 18 -15.74 3.36 -0.75
N ASP A 19 -15.80 3.20 0.56
CA ASP A 19 -14.94 3.86 1.53
C ASP A 19 -13.48 3.46 1.34
N THR A 20 -12.57 4.30 1.85
CA THR A 20 -11.14 4.03 1.80
C THR A 20 -10.58 4.03 3.21
N LEU A 21 -9.91 2.94 3.56
CA LEU A 21 -9.14 2.83 4.80
C LEU A 21 -7.73 3.33 4.56
N PHE A 22 -7.17 4.02 5.54
CA PHE A 22 -5.75 4.33 5.63
C PHE A 22 -5.20 3.76 6.93
N ALA A 23 -3.94 3.31 6.93
CA ALA A 23 -3.29 2.74 8.11
C ALA A 23 -1.90 3.36 8.34
N ASP A 24 -1.66 3.86 9.56
CA ASP A 24 -0.40 4.50 9.96
C ASP A 24 0.72 3.47 10.21
N GLN A 25 1.70 3.44 9.32
CA GLN A 25 2.84 2.51 9.45
C GLN A 25 3.94 3.04 10.38
N GLN A 26 3.93 4.33 10.74
CA GLN A 26 4.82 4.88 11.76
C GLN A 26 4.29 4.50 13.15
N GLY A 27 2.99 4.66 13.40
CA GLY A 27 2.34 4.14 14.60
C GLY A 27 2.48 2.63 14.75
N ALA A 28 2.40 1.87 13.64
CA ALA A 28 2.66 0.43 13.66
C ALA A 28 4.08 0.09 14.13
N TRP A 29 5.07 0.83 13.63
CA TRP A 29 6.46 0.69 14.07
C TRP A 29 6.62 1.02 15.56
N ASP A 30 6.03 2.12 16.02
CA ASP A 30 6.13 2.58 17.41
C ASP A 30 5.61 1.53 18.41
N LEU A 31 4.58 0.75 18.02
CA LEU A 31 3.97 -0.30 18.84
C LEU A 31 4.69 -1.66 18.83
N LEU A 32 5.70 -1.85 17.97
CA LEU A 32 6.51 -3.08 18.01
C LEU A 32 7.39 -3.11 19.26
N SER A 33 7.68 -4.33 19.75
CA SER A 33 8.65 -4.51 20.84
C SER A 33 10.05 -4.11 20.38
N ASP A 34 10.90 -3.71 21.32
CA ASP A 34 12.26 -3.27 20.99
C ASP A 34 13.09 -4.38 20.34
N GLY A 35 12.94 -5.63 20.77
CA GLY A 35 13.59 -6.77 20.12
C GLY A 35 13.13 -6.98 18.67
N MET A 36 11.86 -6.73 18.36
CA MET A 36 11.36 -6.77 16.98
C MET A 36 11.92 -5.59 16.18
N LYS A 37 11.94 -4.38 16.75
CA LYS A 37 12.54 -3.20 16.11
C LYS A 37 14.02 -3.43 15.78
N GLU A 38 14.77 -4.03 16.69
CA GLU A 38 16.18 -4.39 16.48
C GLU A 38 16.34 -5.42 15.38
N THR A 39 15.53 -6.50 15.41
CA THR A 39 15.56 -7.57 14.39
C THR A 39 15.31 -7.01 12.99
N LEU A 40 14.34 -6.10 12.85
CA LEU A 40 13.95 -5.52 11.55
C LEU A 40 14.91 -4.41 11.08
N SER A 41 15.74 -3.87 11.97
CA SER A 41 16.63 -2.76 11.66
C SER A 41 17.70 -3.20 10.68
N GLY A 42 17.68 -2.64 9.47
CA GLY A 42 18.61 -2.99 8.39
C GLY A 42 18.15 -4.14 7.51
N MET A 43 17.04 -4.82 7.84
CA MET A 43 16.44 -5.80 6.94
C MET A 43 15.90 -5.12 5.68
N ARG A 44 16.00 -5.85 4.56
CA ARG A 44 15.48 -5.44 3.26
C ARG A 44 14.51 -6.49 2.73
N ALA A 45 13.57 -6.06 1.92
CA ALA A 45 12.59 -6.93 1.30
C ALA A 45 12.54 -6.72 -0.21
N VAL A 46 12.28 -7.83 -0.92
CA VAL A 46 12.04 -7.85 -2.36
C VAL A 46 10.58 -7.48 -2.62
N HIS A 47 10.37 -6.45 -3.43
CA HIS A 47 9.08 -5.99 -3.89
C HIS A 47 8.96 -6.22 -5.38
N ASN A 48 7.84 -6.79 -5.83
CA ASN A 48 7.53 -6.88 -7.26
C ASN A 48 6.05 -6.74 -7.54
N ASP A 49 5.72 -6.54 -8.81
CA ASP A 49 4.37 -6.26 -9.30
C ASP A 49 3.59 -7.52 -9.69
N THR A 50 4.09 -8.73 -9.43
CA THR A 50 3.47 -9.99 -9.86
C THR A 50 2.03 -10.14 -9.38
N ARG A 51 1.75 -9.79 -8.11
CA ARG A 51 0.40 -9.94 -7.52
C ARG A 51 -0.58 -8.85 -7.94
N VAL A 52 -0.12 -7.80 -8.64
CA VAL A 52 -0.96 -6.63 -9.01
C VAL A 52 -1.04 -6.42 -10.52
N ALA A 53 0.02 -6.76 -11.25
CA ALA A 53 0.16 -6.56 -12.69
C ALA A 53 0.60 -7.84 -13.42
N GLY A 54 0.75 -8.96 -12.72
CA GLY A 54 1.07 -10.24 -13.35
C GLY A 54 -0.07 -10.77 -14.22
N PRO A 55 0.23 -11.53 -15.27
CA PRO A 55 -0.76 -12.04 -16.23
C PRO A 55 -1.82 -12.92 -15.58
N ALA A 56 -1.48 -13.61 -14.48
CA ALA A 56 -2.41 -14.46 -13.72
C ALA A 56 -3.43 -13.69 -12.88
N THR A 57 -3.24 -12.39 -12.65
CA THR A 57 -4.13 -11.60 -11.76
C THR A 57 -5.45 -11.21 -12.42
N ASN A 58 -5.48 -11.17 -13.75
CA ASN A 58 -6.59 -10.67 -14.58
C ASN A 58 -7.10 -9.27 -14.18
N PHE A 59 -6.32 -8.47 -13.44
CA PHE A 59 -6.78 -7.15 -12.97
C PHE A 59 -6.92 -6.12 -14.09
N ASN A 60 -6.22 -6.29 -15.22
CA ASN A 60 -6.39 -5.40 -16.38
C ASN A 60 -7.84 -5.43 -16.92
N ALA A 61 -8.54 -6.57 -16.83
CA ALA A 61 -9.94 -6.66 -17.23
C ALA A 61 -10.90 -5.88 -16.30
N LEU A 62 -10.44 -5.57 -15.09
CA LEU A 62 -11.23 -4.94 -14.02
C LEU A 62 -10.85 -3.47 -13.78
N ARG A 63 -9.89 -2.92 -14.53
CA ARG A 63 -9.37 -1.56 -14.34
C ARG A 63 -9.53 -0.71 -15.59
N SER A 64 -9.83 0.56 -15.40
CA SER A 64 -9.82 1.57 -16.48
C SER A 64 -8.40 1.90 -16.96
N THR A 65 -7.39 1.70 -16.11
CA THR A 65 -5.97 1.86 -16.44
C THR A 65 -5.32 0.48 -16.49
N ARG A 66 -4.81 0.09 -17.67
CA ARG A 66 -4.10 -1.17 -17.88
C ARG A 66 -2.66 -1.03 -17.39
N ASN A 67 -2.18 -1.97 -16.57
CA ASN A 67 -0.84 -1.88 -15.97
C ASN A 67 0.26 -2.15 -17.01
N ARG A 68 0.15 -3.29 -17.72
CA ARG A 68 1.11 -3.78 -18.71
C ARG A 68 0.48 -4.95 -19.47
N GLU A 69 0.59 -5.00 -20.80
CA GLU A 69 -0.01 -6.04 -21.66
C GLU A 69 1.03 -6.64 -22.64
N ASP A 70 2.31 -6.69 -22.25
CA ASP A 70 3.35 -7.26 -23.11
C ASP A 70 3.45 -8.80 -22.98
N ASP A 71 3.59 -9.49 -24.11
CA ASP A 71 3.84 -10.94 -24.15
C ASP A 71 5.18 -11.31 -23.48
N ALA A 72 6.06 -10.32 -23.31
CA ALA A 72 7.35 -10.43 -22.64
C ALA A 72 7.30 -10.08 -21.14
N TRP A 73 6.11 -10.09 -20.51
CA TRP A 73 5.94 -9.69 -19.11
C TRP A 73 6.93 -10.39 -18.18
N ARG A 74 7.63 -9.62 -17.34
CA ARG A 74 8.49 -10.10 -16.26
C ARG A 74 8.26 -9.24 -15.02
N PRO A 75 8.36 -9.82 -13.81
CA PRO A 75 8.23 -9.05 -12.58
C PRO A 75 9.24 -7.89 -12.55
N THR A 76 8.77 -6.71 -12.21
CA THR A 76 9.66 -5.58 -11.90
C THR A 76 10.09 -5.72 -10.46
N GLU A 77 11.30 -6.24 -10.22
CA GLU A 77 11.80 -6.46 -8.86
C GLU A 77 12.63 -5.28 -8.35
N SER A 78 12.42 -4.94 -7.09
CA SER A 78 13.13 -3.87 -6.40
C SER A 78 13.37 -4.24 -4.94
N LEU A 79 14.45 -3.72 -4.37
CA LEU A 79 14.86 -4.05 -3.01
C LEU A 79 14.77 -2.81 -2.12
N HIS A 80 13.87 -2.87 -1.14
CA HIS A 80 13.55 -1.75 -0.24
C HIS A 80 13.82 -2.12 1.22
N PRO A 81 14.09 -1.13 2.10
CA PRO A 81 14.19 -1.39 3.53
C PRO A 81 12.83 -1.84 4.09
N VAL A 82 12.84 -2.78 5.03
CA VAL A 82 11.63 -3.22 5.75
C VAL A 82 11.11 -2.11 6.65
N VAL A 83 12.02 -1.27 7.16
CA VAL A 83 11.74 -0.10 7.97
C VAL A 83 12.27 1.12 7.24
N ARG A 84 11.36 1.96 6.74
CA ARG A 84 11.73 3.18 6.03
C ARG A 84 11.85 4.34 7.01
N THR A 85 12.88 5.17 6.82
CA THR A 85 12.97 6.47 7.47
C THR A 85 12.33 7.53 6.58
N HIS A 86 11.38 8.29 7.11
CA HIS A 86 10.72 9.34 6.37
C HIS A 86 11.69 10.51 6.13
N PRO A 87 11.93 10.92 4.87
CA PRO A 87 13.04 11.81 4.53
C PRO A 87 12.88 13.23 5.11
N GLU A 88 11.65 13.67 5.37
CA GLU A 88 11.37 15.02 5.87
C GLU A 88 11.16 15.07 7.39
N THR A 89 10.77 13.96 8.02
CA THR A 89 10.40 13.95 9.45
C THR A 89 11.34 13.10 10.30
N GLY A 90 12.20 12.28 9.68
CA GLY A 90 13.08 11.34 10.37
C GLY A 90 12.35 10.18 11.06
N ARG A 91 11.01 10.14 11.04
CA ARG A 91 10.23 9.07 11.66
C ARG A 91 10.38 7.76 10.89
N LYS A 92 10.52 6.67 11.63
CA LYS A 92 10.59 5.32 11.07
C LYS A 92 9.18 4.73 10.94
N GLY A 93 8.96 3.90 9.92
CA GLY A 93 7.72 3.18 9.71
C GLY A 93 7.90 1.89 8.93
N LEU A 94 6.95 0.97 9.07
CA LEU A 94 6.95 -0.28 8.31
C LEU A 94 6.75 -0.02 6.82
N PHE A 95 7.59 -0.63 5.98
CA PHE A 95 7.56 -0.46 4.54
C PHE A 95 7.43 -1.80 3.80
N VAL A 96 6.53 -2.64 4.30
CA VAL A 96 6.15 -3.94 3.69
C VAL A 96 4.65 -3.97 3.46
N ASN A 97 4.17 -4.58 2.37
CA ASN A 97 2.73 -4.70 2.10
C ASN A 97 2.39 -5.98 1.34
N ARG A 98 1.16 -6.48 1.52
CA ARG A 98 0.68 -7.74 0.93
C ARG A 98 0.72 -7.77 -0.61
N ALA A 99 0.52 -6.60 -1.22
CA ALA A 99 0.39 -6.48 -2.68
C ALA A 99 1.74 -6.60 -3.40
N TYR A 100 2.81 -6.04 -2.84
CA TYR A 100 4.10 -5.95 -3.53
C TYR A 100 5.23 -6.72 -2.83
N THR A 101 5.21 -6.87 -1.51
CA THR A 101 6.29 -7.52 -0.78
C THR A 101 6.21 -9.04 -0.92
N ILE A 102 7.29 -9.64 -1.43
CA ILE A 102 7.37 -11.07 -1.71
C ILE A 102 8.08 -11.83 -0.58
N ARG A 103 9.29 -11.38 -0.22
CA ARG A 103 10.18 -12.04 0.74
C ARG A 103 11.24 -11.08 1.26
N PHE A 104 11.92 -11.45 2.33
CA PHE A 104 13.11 -10.73 2.79
C PHE A 104 14.32 -11.07 1.90
N GLU A 105 15.28 -10.14 1.84
CA GLU A 105 16.56 -10.37 1.16
C GLU A 105 17.29 -11.57 1.78
N GLY A 106 17.82 -12.46 0.94
CA GLY A 106 18.53 -13.65 1.40
C GLY A 106 17.65 -14.78 1.98
N MET A 107 16.34 -14.58 2.08
CA MET A 107 15.40 -15.60 2.59
C MET A 107 14.51 -16.15 1.48
N THR A 108 14.08 -17.40 1.62
CA THR A 108 13.01 -18.00 0.81
C THR A 108 11.66 -17.39 1.18
N GLU A 109 10.65 -17.54 0.31
CA GLU A 109 9.28 -17.11 0.63
C GLU A 109 8.72 -17.86 1.86
N ALA A 110 9.02 -19.15 1.99
CA ALA A 110 8.57 -19.97 3.11
C ALA A 110 9.14 -19.48 4.45
N GLU A 111 10.42 -19.12 4.49
CA GLU A 111 11.05 -18.53 5.69
C GLU A 111 10.52 -17.12 5.98
N SER A 112 10.18 -16.35 4.94
CA SER A 112 9.74 -14.96 5.08
C SER A 112 8.29 -14.82 5.51
N THR A 113 7.43 -15.75 5.07
CA THR A 113 5.96 -15.66 5.19
C THR A 113 5.49 -15.42 6.63
N PRO A 114 5.94 -16.19 7.66
CA PRO A 114 5.43 -16.01 9.02
C PRO A 114 5.71 -14.62 9.59
N LEU A 115 6.90 -14.08 9.34
CA LEU A 115 7.27 -12.75 9.82
C LEU A 115 6.57 -11.66 9.00
N LEU A 116 6.44 -11.81 7.68
CA LEU A 116 5.67 -10.87 6.85
C LEU A 116 4.21 -10.81 7.29
N ASP A 117 3.57 -11.95 7.55
CA ASP A 117 2.18 -12.01 8.01
C ASP A 117 2.00 -11.32 9.37
N TYR A 118 2.95 -11.51 10.29
CA TYR A 118 2.98 -10.77 11.55
C TYR A 118 3.07 -9.25 11.32
N LEU A 119 3.98 -8.78 10.46
CA LEU A 119 4.15 -7.35 10.18
C LEU A 119 2.94 -6.74 9.47
N TYR A 120 2.28 -7.50 8.59
CA TYR A 120 1.04 -7.08 7.97
C TYR A 120 -0.05 -6.90 9.03
N ALA A 121 -0.27 -7.90 9.88
CA ALA A 121 -1.25 -7.82 10.95
C ALA A 121 -0.97 -6.66 11.92
N ALA A 122 0.31 -6.44 12.28
CA ALA A 122 0.71 -5.33 13.13
C ALA A 122 0.41 -3.96 12.48
N GLY A 123 0.65 -3.82 11.18
CA GLY A 123 0.39 -2.60 10.42
C GLY A 123 -1.07 -2.38 10.01
N GLU A 124 -1.94 -3.36 10.23
CA GLU A 124 -3.37 -3.37 9.84
C GLU A 124 -4.30 -3.30 11.08
N ARG A 125 -3.75 -3.09 12.28
CA ARG A 125 -4.53 -2.96 13.52
C ARG A 125 -5.53 -1.82 13.43
N VAL A 126 -6.77 -2.06 13.87
CA VAL A 126 -7.89 -1.11 13.78
C VAL A 126 -7.56 0.23 14.42
N GLU A 127 -6.86 0.22 15.57
CA GLU A 127 -6.45 1.44 16.29
C GLU A 127 -5.51 2.36 15.48
N LEU A 128 -4.84 1.82 14.46
CA LEU A 128 -3.94 2.55 13.57
C LEU A 128 -4.61 2.97 12.25
N THR A 129 -5.90 2.70 12.11
CA THR A 129 -6.64 2.96 10.87
C THR A 129 -7.57 4.16 10.98
N CYS A 130 -7.77 4.84 9.86
CA CYS A 130 -8.91 5.75 9.68
C CYS A 130 -9.71 5.34 8.45
N ARG A 131 -11.01 5.66 8.44
CA ARG A 131 -11.93 5.35 7.36
C ARG A 131 -12.46 6.65 6.78
N ILE A 132 -12.28 6.82 5.47
CA ILE A 132 -12.84 7.94 4.72
C ILE A 132 -14.08 7.46 3.98
N SER A 133 -15.22 7.99 4.37
CA SER A 133 -16.46 7.90 3.61
C SER A 133 -16.50 9.02 2.58
N TRP A 134 -16.79 8.66 1.33
CA TRP A 134 -16.68 9.58 0.20
C TRP A 134 -17.98 10.33 -0.05
N GLU A 135 -17.86 11.63 -0.29
CA GLU A 135 -18.94 12.47 -0.82
C GLU A 135 -18.43 13.20 -2.09
N PRO A 136 -19.32 13.56 -3.02
CA PRO A 136 -18.93 14.36 -4.19
C PRO A 136 -18.21 15.64 -3.78
N GLY A 137 -17.02 15.85 -4.35
CA GLY A 137 -16.17 17.00 -4.00
C GLY A 137 -15.17 16.75 -2.87
N THR A 138 -15.28 15.65 -2.12
CA THR A 138 -14.25 15.24 -1.15
C THR A 138 -12.91 15.08 -1.84
N LEU A 139 -11.89 15.69 -1.25
CA LEU A 139 -10.50 15.65 -1.67
C LEU A 139 -9.68 15.08 -0.52
N THR A 140 -8.93 14.01 -0.76
CA THR A 140 -7.92 13.52 0.19
C THR A 140 -6.53 13.74 -0.37
N LEU A 141 -5.60 14.01 0.54
CA LEU A 141 -4.16 14.04 0.31
C LEU A 141 -3.52 13.13 1.36
N TRP A 142 -2.73 12.15 0.94
CA TRP A 142 -2.07 11.24 1.87
C TRP A 142 -0.63 10.97 1.47
N ASP A 143 0.22 10.68 2.45
CA ASP A 143 1.64 10.40 2.24
C ASP A 143 1.86 8.90 2.03
N ASN A 144 2.17 8.51 0.80
CA ASN A 144 2.33 7.11 0.42
C ASN A 144 3.71 6.52 0.86
N ARG A 145 4.55 7.30 1.57
CA ARG A 145 5.81 6.86 2.18
C ARG A 145 5.61 6.24 3.56
N CYS A 146 4.53 6.60 4.27
CA CYS A 146 4.27 6.17 5.64
C CYS A 146 2.87 5.60 5.88
N LEU A 147 1.99 5.63 4.88
CA LEU A 147 0.64 5.07 4.98
C LEU A 147 0.45 3.89 4.05
N LYS A 148 -0.41 2.95 4.48
CA LYS A 148 -1.09 2.00 3.58
C LYS A 148 -2.53 2.46 3.37
N HIS A 149 -3.15 2.01 2.28
CA HIS A 149 -4.57 2.22 2.06
C HIS A 149 -5.24 1.00 1.42
N ALA A 150 -6.54 0.86 1.66
CA ALA A 150 -7.37 -0.17 1.06
C ALA A 150 -8.72 0.42 0.63
N ALA A 151 -9.11 0.17 -0.61
CA ALA A 151 -10.46 0.48 -1.09
C ALA A 151 -11.42 -0.64 -0.67
N ILE A 152 -12.51 -0.29 0.00
CA ILE A 152 -13.55 -1.25 0.37
C ILE A 152 -14.47 -1.44 -0.84
N ASN A 153 -14.61 -2.69 -1.29
CA ASN A 153 -15.40 -3.06 -2.47
C ASN A 153 -16.83 -3.50 -2.09
N ASP A 154 -17.58 -2.65 -1.39
CA ASP A 154 -18.93 -2.88 -0.87
C ASP A 154 -20.04 -2.12 -1.65
N TYR A 155 -19.75 -1.74 -2.90
CA TYR A 155 -20.63 -0.90 -3.74
C TYR A 155 -20.96 -1.55 -5.10
N SER A 156 -21.11 -2.87 -5.13
CA SER A 156 -21.41 -3.62 -6.37
C SER A 156 -22.67 -3.10 -7.07
N GLY A 157 -22.64 -3.03 -8.40
CA GLY A 157 -23.73 -2.49 -9.22
C GLY A 157 -23.78 -0.96 -9.28
N HIS A 158 -22.95 -0.25 -8.52
CA HIS A 158 -22.86 1.21 -8.56
C HIS A 158 -21.57 1.68 -9.22
N ARG A 159 -21.67 2.75 -10.01
CA ARG A 159 -20.51 3.39 -10.62
C ARG A 159 -19.78 4.25 -9.59
N ARG A 160 -18.46 4.07 -9.48
CA ARG A 160 -17.57 4.92 -8.69
C ARG A 160 -16.51 5.54 -9.59
N ASP A 161 -16.45 6.87 -9.63
CA ASP A 161 -15.56 7.64 -10.50
C ASP A 161 -14.70 8.58 -9.65
N MET A 162 -13.38 8.38 -9.70
CA MET A 162 -12.40 9.11 -8.92
C MET A 162 -11.27 9.62 -9.81
N ARG A 163 -10.78 10.82 -9.54
CA ARG A 163 -9.59 11.38 -10.21
C ARG A 163 -8.41 11.38 -9.26
N ARG A 164 -7.28 10.83 -9.72
CA ARG A 164 -6.03 10.75 -8.93
C ARG A 164 -4.91 11.54 -9.57
N ILE A 165 -4.11 12.22 -8.75
CA ILE A 165 -2.79 12.74 -9.10
C ILE A 165 -1.77 12.05 -8.20
N GLN A 166 -0.71 11.51 -8.81
CA GLN A 166 0.41 10.91 -8.09
C GLN A 166 1.60 11.85 -8.17
N ILE A 167 2.18 12.21 -7.03
CA ILE A 167 3.43 12.96 -6.99
C ILE A 167 4.59 11.97 -7.04
N GLU A 168 5.67 12.31 -7.74
CA GLU A 168 6.87 11.46 -7.81
C GLU A 168 7.59 11.36 -6.45
N GLY A 169 8.13 10.18 -6.16
CA GLY A 169 8.78 9.85 -4.88
C GLY A 169 10.28 9.65 -5.01
N ASP A 170 10.95 9.63 -3.88
CA ASP A 170 12.37 9.31 -3.75
C ASP A 170 12.59 7.80 -3.52
N ARG A 171 13.86 7.37 -3.65
CA ARG A 171 14.26 6.01 -3.30
C ARG A 171 14.12 5.81 -1.78
N PRO A 172 13.36 4.80 -1.30
CA PRO A 172 13.25 4.52 0.13
C PRO A 172 14.61 4.18 0.78
N SER A 173 14.87 4.78 1.94
CA SER A 173 16.06 4.60 2.79
C SER A 173 15.72 4.24 4.22
#